data_AF-A0A4V2AFW7-F1
#
_entry.id   AF-A0A4V2AFW7-F1
#
_cell.length_a   1.000
_cell.length_b   1.000
_cell.length_c   1.000
_cell.angle_alpha   90.00
_cell.angle_beta   90.00
_cell.angle_gamma   90.00
#
_symmetry.space_group_name_H-M   'P 1'
#
loop_
_entity.id
_entity.type
_entity.pdbx_description
1 polymer ?
#
loop_
_entity_poly.entity_id
_entity_poly.type
_entity_poly.pdbx_seq_one_letter_code
_entity_poly.pdbx_strand_id
1 'polypeptide(L)' 'MRSFFRTLMALLYVAAGVNHFVHPAMYLAIMPPWLPAHAALVAISGVAEVVLGVLLLVPRTRRAA' A
#
# COMPACT_ATOMS: atom_id res chain seq x y z
N MET A 1 5.39 -18.60 -13.39
CA MET A 1 5.36 -18.29 -11.94
C MET A 1 5.50 -16.80 -11.62
N ARG A 2 6.53 -16.08 -12.10
CA ARG A 2 6.78 -14.66 -11.72
C ARG A 2 5.60 -13.70 -11.97
N SER A 3 4.81 -13.90 -13.01
CA SER A 3 3.64 -13.03 -13.28
C SER A 3 2.50 -13.21 -12.28
N PHE A 4 2.26 -14.44 -11.81
CA PHE A 4 1.19 -14.72 -10.84
C PHE A 4 1.45 -14.01 -9.51
N PHE A 5 2.64 -14.21 -8.94
CA PHE A 5 3.03 -13.56 -7.68
C PHE A 5 3.00 -12.04 -7.78
N ARG A 6 3.35 -11.47 -8.94
CA ARG A 6 3.27 -10.02 -9.15
C ARG A 6 1.84 -9.51 -9.18
N THR A 7 0.94 -10.18 -9.90
CA THR A 7 -0.48 -9.81 -9.91
C THR A 7 -1.08 -9.95 -8.52
N LEU A 8 -0.76 -11.03 -7.81
CA LEU A 8 -1.18 -11.23 -6.43
C LEU A 8 -0.68 -10.10 -5.52
N MET A 9 0.61 -9.76 -5.59
CA MET A 9 1.20 -8.66 -4.82
C MET A 9 0.55 -7.32 -5.16
N ALA A 10 0.33 -7.02 -6.44
CA ALA A 10 -0.35 -5.80 -6.87
C ALA A 10 -1.77 -5.69 -6.28
N LEU A 11 -2.54 -6.78 -6.32
CA LEU A 11 -3.88 -6.83 -5.73
C LEU A 11 -3.84 -6.65 -4.20
N LEU A 12 -2.89 -7.29 -3.52
CA LEU A 12 -2.72 -7.15 -2.08
C LEU A 12 -2.36 -5.71 -1.69
N TYR A 13 -1.46 -5.06 -2.42
CA TYR A 13 -1.10 -3.66 -2.18
C TYR A 13 -2.28 -2.71 -2.40
N VAL A 14 -3.04 -2.88 -3.49
CA VAL A 14 -4.23 -2.05 -3.74
C VAL A 14 -5.28 -2.29 -2.65
N ALA A 15 -5.54 -3.55 -2.28
CA ALA A 15 -6.51 -3.89 -1.24
C ALA A 15 -6.11 -3.33 0.12
N ALA A 16 -4.84 -3.47 0.53
CA ALA A 16 -4.31 -2.91 1.77
C ALA A 16 -4.36 -1.37 1.77
N GLY A 17 -4.01 -0.75 0.65
CA GLY A 17 -4.04 0.70 0.50
C GLY A 17 -5.46 1.26 0.58
N VAL A 18 -6.44 0.59 -0.03
CA VAL A 18 -7.87 0.93 0.14
C VAL A 18 -8.32 0.73 1.59
N ASN A 19 -7.87 -0.34 2.25
CA ASN A 19 -8.25 -0.64 3.62
C ASN A 19 -7.78 0.42 4.63
N HIS A 20 -6.70 1.17 4.36
CA HIS A 20 -6.30 2.34 5.16
C HIS A 20 -7.42 3.41 5.25
N PHE A 21 -8.25 3.55 4.21
CA PHE A 21 -9.35 4.51 4.17
C PHE A 21 -10.68 3.92 4.65
N VAL A 22 -10.89 2.61 4.49
CA VAL A 22 -12.12 1.92 4.95
C VAL A 22 -12.07 1.64 6.45
N HIS A 23 -10.91 1.22 6.97
CA HIS A 23 -10.72 0.84 8.39
C HIS A 23 -9.50 1.54 9.03
N PRO A 24 -9.45 2.88 9.06
CA PRO A 24 -8.31 3.63 9.57
C PRO A 24 -8.00 3.33 11.05
N ALA A 25 -9.01 2.98 11.86
CA ALA A 25 -8.84 2.69 13.29
C ALA A 25 -7.84 1.56 13.58
N MET A 26 -7.80 0.52 12.72
CA MET A 26 -6.85 -0.59 12.86
C MET A 26 -5.40 -0.08 12.74
N TYR A 27 -5.14 0.79 11.77
CA TYR A 27 -3.81 1.34 11.51
C TYR A 27 -3.40 2.37 12.57
N LEU A 28 -4.35 3.21 12.99
CA LEU A 28 -4.12 4.18 14.06
C LEU A 28 -3.78 3.50 15.39
N ALA A 29 -4.39 2.35 15.70
CA ALA A 29 -4.18 1.63 16.94
C ALA A 29 -2.76 1.01 17.06
N ILE A 30 -2.13 0.70 15.93
CA ILE A 30 -0.78 0.11 15.89
C ILE A 30 0.32 1.16 15.68
N MET A 31 -0.03 2.42 15.40
CA MET A 31 0.95 3.48 15.18
C MET A 31 1.72 3.78 16.47
N PRO A 32 3.06 3.83 16.41
CA PRO A 32 3.86 4.07 17.59
C PRO A 32 3.70 5.52 18.07
N PRO A 33 3.61 5.77 19.38
CA PRO A 33 3.24 7.07 19.94
C PRO A 33 4.25 8.19 19.69
N TRP A 34 5.47 7.86 19.25
CA TRP A 34 6.50 8.85 18.92
C TRP A 34 6.34 9.46 17.52
N LEU A 35 5.45 8.92 16.67
CA LEU A 35 5.15 9.51 15.38
C LEU A 35 4.09 10.62 15.53
N PRO A 36 4.33 11.84 15.03
CA PRO A 36 3.26 12.83 14.97
C PRO A 36 2.26 12.50 13.85
N ALA A 37 1.08 13.09 13.93
CA ALA A 37 0.11 13.10 12.83
C ALA A 37 -0.26 11.71 12.26
N HIS A 38 -0.54 10.73 13.13
CA HIS A 38 -0.87 9.35 12.73
C HIS A 38 -1.91 9.26 11.60
N ALA A 39 -2.99 10.04 11.65
CA ALA A 39 -4.02 10.01 10.62
C ALA A 39 -3.51 10.43 9.24
N ALA A 40 -2.65 11.45 9.18
CA ALA A 40 -2.04 11.87 7.92
C ALA A 40 -1.06 10.81 7.40
N LEU A 41 -0.24 10.23 8.30
CA LEU A 41 0.71 9.17 7.92
C LEU A 41 0.01 7.93 7.39
N VAL A 42 -1.07 7.48 8.04
CA VAL A 42 -1.93 6.37 7.60
C VAL A 42 -2.58 6.68 6.23
N ALA A 43 -3.06 7.90 6.01
CA ALA A 43 -3.61 8.27 4.70
C ALA A 43 -2.53 8.27 3.61
N ILE A 44 -1.34 8.82 3.88
CA ILE A 44 -0.22 8.87 2.94
C ILE A 44 0.28 7.46 2.62
N SER A 45 0.43 6.57 3.61
CA SER A 45 0.81 5.18 3.37
C SER A 45 -0.23 4.44 2.55
N GLY A 46 -1.53 4.65 2.82
CA GLY A 46 -2.62 4.08 2.03
C GLY A 46 -2.55 4.50 0.55
N VAL A 47 -2.34 5.79 0.26
CA VAL A 47 -2.12 6.26 -1.12
C VAL A 47 -0.89 5.60 -1.74
N ALA A 48 0.22 5.55 -1.01
CA ALA A 48 1.47 4.97 -1.49
C ALA A 48 1.30 3.48 -1.85
N GLU A 49 0.59 2.71 -1.04
CA GLU A 49 0.30 1.30 -1.31
C GLU A 49 -0.52 1.10 -2.58
N VAL A 50 -1.60 1.88 -2.77
CA VAL A 50 -2.41 1.82 -4.00
C VAL A 50 -1.55 2.17 -5.23
N VAL A 51 -0.77 3.25 -5.15
CA VAL A 51 0.12 3.67 -6.24
C VAL A 51 1.12 2.56 -6.56
N LEU A 52 1.80 2.00 -5.56
CA LEU A 52 2.77 0.91 -5.76
C LEU A 52 2.11 -0.33 -6.38
N GLY A 53 0.91 -0.70 -5.91
CA GLY A 53 0.14 -1.82 -6.48
C GLY A 53 -0.20 -1.61 -7.96
N VAL A 54 -0.63 -0.41 -8.33
CA VAL A 54 -0.88 -0.04 -9.75
C VAL A 54 0.41 -0.05 -10.56
N LEU A 55 1.49 0.55 -10.03
CA LEU A 55 2.78 0.61 -10.70
C LEU A 55 3.42 -0.78 -10.90
N LEU A 56 3.11 -1.78 -10.08
CA LEU A 56 3.56 -3.17 -10.31
C LEU A 56 2.97 -3.78 -11.58
N LEU A 57 1.78 -3.33 -12.00
CA LEU A 57 1.13 -3.78 -13.23
C LEU A 57 1.68 -3.05 -14.46
N VAL A 58 2.26 -1.86 -14.30
CA VAL A 58 2.84 -1.06 -15.38
C VAL A 58 4.20 -1.64 -15.81
N PRO A 59 4.38 -2.04 -17.08
CA PRO A 59 5.64 -2.63 -17.52
C PRO A 59 6.87 -1.75 -17.43
N ARG A 60 6.69 -0.43 -17.61
CA ARG A 60 7.75 0.57 -17.74
C ARG A 60 8.40 0.97 -16.41
N THR A 61 7.72 0.75 -15.29
CA THR A 61 8.23 1.05 -13.94
C THR A 61 9.04 -0.09 -13.34
N ARG A 62 9.22 -1.19 -14.10
CA ARG A 62 9.97 -2.36 -13.67
C ARG A 62 11.43 -2.17 -14.04
N ARG A 63 12.33 -2.20 -13.06
CA ARG A 63 13.75 -2.49 -13.33
C ARG A 63 13.84 -3.94 -13.80
N ALA A 64 14.52 -4.16 -14.93
CA ALA A 64 14.97 -5.50 -15.28
C ALA A 64 15.96 -5.94 -14.20
N ALA A 65 15.67 -7.05 -13.53
CA ALA A 65 16.56 -7.71 -12.61
C ALA A 65 17.35 -8.79 -13.35
#